data_AF-A0A977LB88-F1
#
_entry.id   AF-A0A977LB88-F1
#
_cell.length_a   1.000
_cell.length_b   1.000
_cell.length_c   1.000
_cell.angle_alpha   90.00
_cell.angle_beta   90.00
_cell.angle_gamma   90.00
#
_symmetry.space_group_name_H-M   'P 1'
#
loop_
_entity.id
_entity.type
_entity.pdbx_description
1 polymer ?
#
loop_
_entity_poly.entity_id
_entity_poly.type
_entity_poly.pdbx_seq_one_letter_code
_entity_poly.pdbx_strand_id
1 'polypeptide(L)'
;MNQITTILFILFIGTENPEIIQLTKDNKFKLDGFNVQDSYVLNQKERFVIANQLTTDNAKIEGLKLLYIEENKIKFKSEDVGESYIYRPIFYKFKDDRIIIVCELGFEYSTGVDVFEYNKGQITKLGCIDIASNVDDNNPASIVPNMTIEFMYGDQYNFKFKGRVFINPGGKDETKIEGEKLKGIYIRDTRKISLMIKSK
;
A
#
# COMPACT_ATOMS: atom_id res chain seq x y z
N MET A 1 2.19 58.15 10.54
CA MET A 1 3.13 57.20 9.92
C MET A 1 2.83 55.83 10.49
N ASN A 2 2.12 54.97 9.76
CA ASN A 2 1.87 53.59 10.16
C ASN A 2 2.85 52.69 9.40
N GLN A 3 3.74 52.01 10.14
CA GLN A 3 4.55 50.94 9.57
C GLN A 3 3.68 49.68 9.49
N ILE A 4 3.55 49.13 8.29
CA ILE A 4 2.96 47.81 8.05
C ILE A 4 4.10 46.80 8.18
N THR A 5 4.09 46.02 9.25
CA THR A 5 4.99 44.89 9.43
C THR A 5 4.46 43.71 8.61
N THR A 6 5.03 43.50 7.43
CA THR A 6 4.78 42.28 6.64
C THR A 6 5.46 41.11 7.33
N ILE A 7 4.68 40.25 7.98
CA ILE A 7 5.16 38.96 8.52
C ILE A 7 5.24 37.98 7.35
N LEU A 8 6.45 37.66 6.94
CA LEU A 8 6.74 36.61 5.95
C LEU A 8 6.64 35.24 6.65
N PHE A 9 5.53 34.53 6.45
CA PHE A 9 5.45 33.12 6.84
C PHE A 9 6.26 32.28 5.84
N ILE A 10 7.46 31.87 6.24
CA ILE A 10 8.21 30.83 5.54
C ILE A 10 7.54 29.50 5.90
N LEU A 11 6.72 28.97 4.99
CA LEU A 11 6.16 27.64 5.11
C LEU A 11 7.31 26.64 4.96
N PHE A 12 7.79 26.07 6.06
CA PHE A 12 8.63 24.89 6.01
C PHE A 12 7.77 23.73 5.50
N ILE A 13 7.92 23.37 4.23
CA ILE A 13 7.32 22.16 3.66
C ILE A 13 8.16 20.98 4.15
N GLY A 14 7.95 20.57 5.41
CA GLY A 14 8.61 19.37 5.93
C GLY A 14 8.05 18.11 5.26
N THR A 15 8.92 17.18 4.94
CA THR A 15 8.53 15.82 4.54
C THR A 15 8.76 14.88 5.71
N GLU A 16 7.84 13.96 5.94
CA GLU A 16 8.02 12.89 6.90
C GLU A 16 8.26 11.57 6.16
N ASN A 17 9.29 10.83 6.58
CA ASN A 17 9.60 9.51 6.06
C ASN A 17 9.17 8.46 7.09
N PRO A 18 8.49 7.38 6.68
CA PRO A 18 8.16 6.28 7.57
C PRO A 18 9.35 5.34 7.79
N GLU A 19 9.28 4.59 8.87
CA GLU A 19 10.12 3.42 9.12
C GLU A 19 9.40 2.15 8.65
N ILE A 20 10.12 1.22 8.03
CA ILE A 20 9.58 -0.11 7.76
C ILE A 20 9.57 -0.89 9.07
N ILE A 21 8.40 -1.31 9.52
CA ILE A 21 8.24 -2.12 10.74
C ILE A 21 7.95 -3.58 10.40
N GLN A 22 8.47 -4.48 11.20
CA GLN A 22 8.12 -5.90 11.14
C GLN A 22 7.12 -6.22 12.24
N LEU A 23 5.90 -6.59 11.84
CA LEU A 23 4.90 -7.10 12.77
C LEU A 23 5.11 -8.59 13.01
N THR A 24 4.85 -9.04 14.23
CA THR A 24 4.96 -10.46 14.60
C THR A 24 3.91 -11.26 13.84
N LYS A 25 4.35 -12.25 13.07
CA LYS A 25 3.45 -13.22 12.42
C LYS A 25 2.89 -14.21 13.44
N ASP A 26 1.58 -14.43 13.39
CA ASP A 26 0.86 -15.43 14.16
C ASP A 26 0.25 -16.48 13.21
N ASN A 27 1.04 -17.50 12.88
CA ASN A 27 0.62 -18.56 11.95
C ASN A 27 -0.45 -19.50 12.54
N LYS A 28 -0.85 -19.31 13.81
CA LYS A 28 -1.85 -20.13 14.49
C LYS A 28 -3.21 -19.45 14.56
N PHE A 29 -3.30 -18.17 14.18
CA PHE A 29 -4.58 -17.47 14.18
C PHE A 29 -5.59 -18.13 13.25
N LYS A 30 -6.82 -18.27 13.73
CA LYS A 30 -7.97 -18.78 12.98
C LYS A 30 -9.11 -17.79 13.06
N LEU A 31 -9.88 -17.72 12.00
CA LEU A 31 -11.04 -16.83 11.88
C LEU A 31 -12.17 -17.60 11.20
N ASP A 32 -13.30 -17.73 11.88
CA ASP A 32 -14.44 -18.48 11.37
C ASP A 32 -14.96 -17.89 10.06
N GLY A 33 -15.21 -18.75 9.06
CA GLY A 33 -15.63 -18.34 7.73
C GLY A 33 -14.50 -17.83 6.82
N PHE A 34 -13.24 -17.93 7.24
CA PHE A 34 -12.08 -17.50 6.45
C PHE A 34 -10.98 -18.57 6.41
N ASN A 35 -10.32 -18.67 5.26
CA ASN A 35 -9.04 -19.37 5.14
C ASN A 35 -7.91 -18.35 5.37
N VAL A 36 -7.34 -18.36 6.57
CA VAL A 36 -6.26 -17.44 6.97
C VAL A 36 -4.92 -17.91 6.38
N GLN A 37 -4.31 -17.07 5.54
CA GLN A 37 -2.96 -17.29 5.01
C GLN A 37 -1.89 -16.73 5.96
N ASP A 38 -2.04 -15.46 6.36
CA ASP A 38 -1.10 -14.79 7.25
C ASP A 38 -1.87 -13.92 8.26
N SER A 39 -1.34 -13.80 9.48
CA SER A 39 -1.85 -12.90 10.51
C SER A 39 -0.67 -12.15 11.12
N TYR A 40 -0.81 -10.83 11.29
CA TYR A 40 0.22 -9.91 11.75
C TYR A 40 -0.28 -9.16 12.97
N VAL A 41 0.33 -9.42 14.12
CA VAL A 41 -0.06 -8.82 15.40
C VAL A 41 0.42 -7.38 15.45
N LEU A 42 -0.52 -6.44 15.56
CA LEU A 42 -0.22 -5.01 15.77
C LEU A 42 -0.03 -4.73 17.26
N ASN A 43 -0.93 -5.26 18.10
CA ASN A 43 -0.82 -5.26 19.55
C ASN A 43 -1.70 -6.38 20.15
N GLN A 44 -1.94 -6.36 21.47
CA GLN A 44 -2.71 -7.40 22.17
C GLN A 44 -4.15 -7.56 21.65
N LYS A 45 -4.75 -6.51 21.10
CA LYS A 45 -6.15 -6.49 20.65
C LYS A 45 -6.31 -6.41 19.14
N GLU A 46 -5.28 -5.91 18.44
CA GLU A 46 -5.36 -5.56 17.03
C GLU A 46 -4.41 -6.40 16.18
N ARG A 47 -4.88 -6.79 14.98
CA ARG A 47 -4.07 -7.50 13.98
C ARG A 47 -4.54 -7.21 12.55
N PHE A 48 -3.61 -7.34 11.61
CA PHE A 48 -3.91 -7.41 10.18
C PHE A 48 -3.90 -8.87 9.73
N VAL A 49 -4.80 -9.26 8.84
CA VAL A 49 -4.92 -10.64 8.38
C VAL A 49 -5.06 -10.68 6.87
N ILE A 50 -4.33 -11.59 6.24
CA ILE A 50 -4.48 -11.94 4.83
C ILE A 50 -5.26 -13.25 4.78
N ALA A 51 -6.44 -13.22 4.14
CA ALA A 51 -7.32 -14.39 4.09
C ALA A 51 -8.25 -14.36 2.88
N ASN A 52 -8.69 -15.56 2.46
CA ASN A 52 -9.83 -15.73 1.56
C ASN A 52 -11.10 -15.95 2.38
N GLN A 53 -12.23 -15.41 1.91
CA GLN A 53 -13.52 -15.70 2.52
C GLN A 53 -14.02 -17.06 2.02
N LEU A 54 -14.44 -17.93 2.94
CA LEU A 54 -15.07 -19.21 2.58
C LEU A 54 -16.52 -18.94 2.16
N THR A 55 -16.91 -19.44 1.00
CA THR A 55 -18.29 -19.39 0.54
C THR A 55 -18.96 -20.75 0.76
N THR A 56 -20.29 -20.77 0.92
CA THR A 56 -21.06 -22.01 1.10
C THR A 56 -21.06 -22.89 -0.15
N ASP A 57 -20.68 -22.32 -1.29
CA ASP A 57 -20.56 -23.02 -2.55
C ASP A 57 -19.07 -23.27 -2.80
N ASN A 58 -18.58 -24.45 -2.40
CA ASN A 58 -17.16 -24.84 -2.46
C ASN A 58 -16.51 -24.71 -3.86
N ALA A 59 -17.28 -24.37 -4.89
CA ALA A 59 -16.82 -24.03 -6.23
C ALA A 59 -16.25 -22.60 -6.36
N LYS A 60 -16.50 -21.68 -5.42
CA LYS A 60 -16.06 -20.28 -5.52
C LYS A 60 -15.26 -19.84 -4.29
N ILE A 61 -13.93 -19.89 -4.42
CA ILE A 61 -13.03 -19.24 -3.47
C ILE A 61 -12.93 -17.77 -3.87
N GLU A 62 -13.33 -16.86 -2.97
CA GLU A 62 -13.03 -15.44 -3.13
C GLU A 62 -11.51 -15.23 -3.06
N GLY A 63 -10.98 -14.30 -3.85
CA GLY A 63 -9.58 -13.87 -3.79
C GLY A 63 -9.13 -13.39 -2.41
N LEU A 64 -7.82 -13.18 -2.29
CA LEU A 64 -7.23 -12.75 -1.02
C LEU A 64 -7.74 -11.36 -0.63
N LYS A 65 -7.82 -11.12 0.68
CA LYS A 65 -8.23 -9.83 1.24
C LYS A 65 -7.34 -9.44 2.39
N LEU A 66 -7.18 -8.13 2.59
CA LEU A 66 -6.65 -7.55 3.80
C LEU A 66 -7.82 -7.31 4.75
N LEU A 67 -7.75 -7.94 5.92
CA LEU A 67 -8.66 -7.72 7.03
C LEU A 67 -7.94 -6.98 8.13
N TYR A 68 -8.69 -6.19 8.87
CA TYR A 68 -8.25 -5.67 10.16
C TYR A 68 -9.23 -6.08 11.24
N ILE A 69 -8.67 -6.62 12.30
CA ILE A 69 -9.39 -7.27 13.39
C ILE A 69 -8.99 -6.56 14.68
N GLU A 70 -10.00 -6.15 15.44
CA GLU A 70 -9.87 -5.57 16.77
C GLU A 70 -10.79 -6.34 17.71
N GLU A 71 -10.24 -6.85 18.81
CA GLU A 71 -10.97 -7.63 19.82
C GLU A 71 -11.75 -8.81 19.19
N ASN A 72 -11.10 -9.52 18.27
CA ASN A 72 -11.65 -10.66 17.51
C ASN A 72 -12.85 -10.30 16.61
N LYS A 73 -13.10 -9.02 16.34
CA LYS A 73 -14.13 -8.56 15.40
C LYS A 73 -13.46 -7.98 14.16
N ILE A 74 -13.95 -8.36 12.99
CA ILE A 74 -13.54 -7.75 11.72
C ILE A 74 -14.07 -6.32 11.71
N LYS A 75 -13.16 -5.34 11.68
CA LYS A 75 -13.49 -3.90 11.58
C LYS A 75 -13.33 -3.35 10.18
N PHE A 76 -12.52 -4.00 9.35
CA PHE A 76 -12.32 -3.66 7.95
C PHE A 76 -12.06 -4.91 7.12
N LYS A 77 -12.54 -4.88 5.87
CA LYS A 77 -12.33 -5.89 4.84
C LYS A 77 -12.07 -5.18 3.52
N SER A 78 -10.93 -5.46 2.90
CA SER A 78 -10.62 -4.92 1.57
C SER A 78 -11.50 -5.56 0.49
N GLU A 79 -11.41 -4.99 -0.71
CA GLU A 79 -11.86 -5.64 -1.93
C GLU A 79 -11.11 -6.96 -2.15
N ASP A 80 -11.72 -7.80 -3.00
CA ASP A 80 -11.14 -9.04 -3.48
C ASP A 80 -10.03 -8.77 -4.49
N VAL A 81 -8.86 -9.41 -4.34
CA VAL A 81 -7.78 -9.31 -5.34
C VAL A 81 -7.87 -10.36 -6.46
N GLY A 82 -9.03 -10.99 -6.62
CA GLY A 82 -9.30 -11.96 -7.68
C GLY A 82 -8.42 -13.20 -7.58
N GLU A 83 -7.86 -13.61 -8.72
CA GLU A 83 -7.06 -14.82 -8.84
C GLU A 83 -5.62 -14.67 -8.30
N SER A 84 -5.24 -13.48 -7.81
CA SER A 84 -3.91 -13.23 -7.24
C SER A 84 -3.70 -14.10 -6.01
N TYR A 85 -2.76 -15.04 -6.09
CA TYR A 85 -2.39 -15.91 -4.96
C TYR A 85 -1.20 -15.36 -4.15
N ILE A 86 -0.58 -14.26 -4.60
CA ILE A 86 0.34 -13.46 -3.79
C ILE A 86 -0.41 -12.20 -3.31
N TYR A 87 -0.50 -12.05 -1.99
CA TYR A 87 -0.98 -10.81 -1.38
C TYR A 87 -0.25 -10.52 -0.07
N ARG A 88 0.92 -9.90 -0.17
CA ARG A 88 1.89 -9.81 0.94
C ARG A 88 2.02 -8.37 1.46
N PRO A 89 1.66 -8.08 2.72
CA PRO A 89 1.76 -6.74 3.27
C PRO A 89 3.17 -6.40 3.75
N ILE A 90 3.57 -5.15 3.52
CA ILE A 90 4.70 -4.47 4.14
C ILE A 90 4.17 -3.24 4.88
N PHE A 91 4.67 -3.01 6.10
CA PHE A 91 4.16 -1.99 7.01
C PHE A 91 5.16 -0.83 7.14
N TYR A 92 4.70 0.38 6.86
CA TYR A 92 5.47 1.62 6.94
C TYR A 92 4.87 2.53 8.02
N LYS A 93 5.55 2.70 9.15
CA LYS A 93 5.06 3.46 10.30
C LYS A 93 5.61 4.89 10.31
N PHE A 94 4.72 5.86 10.47
CA PHE A 94 5.04 7.27 10.68
C PHE A 94 5.12 7.60 12.18
N LYS A 95 5.67 8.77 12.53
CA LYS A 95 5.90 9.19 13.92
C LYS A 95 4.60 9.43 14.69
N ASP A 96 3.51 9.72 13.99
CA ASP A 96 2.18 9.90 14.58
C ASP A 96 1.35 8.60 14.61
N ASP A 97 2.02 7.45 14.55
CA ASP A 97 1.47 6.10 14.59
C ASP A 97 0.59 5.70 13.39
N ARG A 98 0.46 6.53 12.36
CA ARG A 98 -0.10 6.10 11.08
C ARG A 98 0.75 5.00 10.47
N ILE A 99 0.10 4.01 9.88
CA ILE A 99 0.76 2.91 9.17
C ILE A 99 0.26 2.90 7.73
N ILE A 100 1.18 3.03 6.78
CA ILE A 100 0.90 2.69 5.38
C ILE A 100 1.17 1.21 5.18
N ILE A 101 0.17 0.50 4.69
CA ILE A 101 0.22 -0.92 4.40
C ILE A 101 0.29 -1.06 2.89
N VAL A 102 1.39 -1.59 2.39
CA VAL A 102 1.60 -1.86 0.96
C VAL A 102 1.48 -3.36 0.77
N CYS A 103 0.39 -3.80 0.15
CA CYS A 103 0.17 -5.20 -0.16
C CYS A 103 0.61 -5.49 -1.59
N GLU A 104 1.71 -6.24 -1.74
CA GLU A 104 2.18 -6.70 -3.03
C GLU A 104 1.21 -7.71 -3.64
N LEU A 105 0.77 -7.44 -4.88
CA LEU A 105 -0.04 -8.35 -5.69
C LEU A 105 0.87 -9.12 -6.66
N GLY A 106 0.46 -10.35 -6.96
CA GLY A 106 1.14 -11.15 -7.96
C GLY A 106 0.53 -12.53 -8.16
N PHE A 107 0.92 -13.09 -9.29
CA PHE A 107 0.66 -14.48 -9.67
C PHE A 107 2.03 -15.18 -9.71
N GLU A 108 2.54 -15.48 -10.90
CA GLU A 108 3.90 -15.95 -11.11
C GLU A 108 4.92 -14.81 -10.93
N TYR A 109 4.48 -13.57 -11.16
CA TYR A 109 5.27 -12.35 -11.06
C TYR A 109 4.48 -11.23 -10.37
N SER A 110 5.17 -10.17 -9.96
CA SER A 110 4.54 -9.03 -9.29
C SER A 110 3.76 -8.19 -10.30
N THR A 111 2.52 -7.84 -9.95
CA THR A 111 1.63 -7.05 -10.82
C THR A 111 1.39 -5.64 -10.31
N GLY A 112 1.78 -5.35 -9.06
CA GLY A 112 1.59 -4.04 -8.45
C GLY A 112 1.48 -4.12 -6.94
N VAL A 113 0.98 -3.03 -6.36
CA VAL A 113 0.70 -2.93 -4.93
C VAL A 113 -0.65 -2.26 -4.67
N ASP A 114 -1.43 -2.82 -3.75
CA ASP A 114 -2.59 -2.18 -3.15
C ASP A 114 -2.10 -1.42 -1.91
N VAL A 115 -2.51 -0.17 -1.75
CA VAL A 115 -2.02 0.72 -0.68
C VAL A 115 -3.15 1.12 0.24
N PHE A 116 -2.94 0.96 1.55
CA PHE A 116 -3.88 1.32 2.60
C PHE A 116 -3.22 2.23 3.64
N GLU A 117 -4.01 3.10 4.27
CA GLU A 117 -3.65 3.83 5.48
C GLU A 117 -4.42 3.23 6.66
N TYR A 118 -3.70 2.79 7.70
CA TYR A 118 -4.25 2.57 9.03
C TYR A 118 -3.94 3.81 9.89
N ASN A 119 -4.98 4.35 10.54
CA ASN A 119 -4.87 5.47 11.47
C ASN A 119 -5.88 5.29 12.60
N LYS A 120 -5.41 5.07 13.82
CA LYS A 120 -6.23 4.97 15.04
C LYS A 120 -7.45 4.05 14.89
N GLY A 121 -7.21 2.82 14.44
CA GLY A 121 -8.24 1.79 14.28
C GLY A 121 -9.10 1.90 13.02
N GLN A 122 -8.84 2.88 12.16
CA GLN A 122 -9.53 3.02 10.87
C GLN A 122 -8.59 2.67 9.72
N ILE A 123 -9.10 1.96 8.73
CA ILE A 123 -8.38 1.66 7.48
C ILE A 123 -9.05 2.33 6.29
N THR A 124 -8.25 2.98 5.46
CA THR A 124 -8.67 3.58 4.19
C THR A 124 -7.81 3.04 3.06
N LYS A 125 -8.43 2.53 1.98
CA LYS A 125 -7.71 2.21 0.73
C LYS A 125 -7.33 3.54 0.05
N LEU A 126 -6.04 3.73 -0.21
CA LEU A 126 -5.51 4.92 -0.89
C LEU A 126 -5.51 4.74 -2.42
N GLY A 127 -5.37 3.50 -2.88
CA GLY A 127 -5.42 3.14 -4.29
C GLY A 127 -4.52 1.94 -4.61
N CYS A 128 -4.45 1.61 -5.89
CA CYS A 128 -3.51 0.64 -6.44
C CYS A 128 -2.40 1.38 -7.20
N ILE A 129 -1.21 0.79 -7.21
CA ILE A 129 -0.08 1.20 -8.04
C ILE A 129 0.31 -0.01 -8.89
N ASP A 130 -0.08 0.03 -10.17
CA ASP A 130 0.18 -1.03 -11.15
C ASP A 130 1.61 -0.91 -11.70
N ILE A 131 2.60 -1.09 -10.84
CA ILE A 131 4.02 -1.00 -11.16
C ILE A 131 4.76 -2.21 -10.60
N ALA A 132 5.66 -2.77 -11.40
CA ALA A 132 6.61 -3.80 -10.98
C ALA A 132 8.05 -3.40 -11.32
N SER A 133 9.02 -3.95 -10.60
CA SER A 133 10.44 -3.74 -10.87
C SER A 133 10.88 -4.56 -12.09
N ASN A 134 11.60 -3.94 -13.02
CA ASN A 134 12.23 -4.62 -14.16
C ASN A 134 13.68 -5.00 -13.81
N VAL A 135 13.84 -6.09 -13.06
CA VAL A 135 15.16 -6.66 -12.74
C VAL A 135 15.62 -7.61 -13.86
N ASP A 136 14.67 -8.33 -14.45
CA ASP A 136 14.84 -9.18 -15.63
C ASP A 136 13.74 -8.81 -16.63
N ASP A 137 14.11 -8.65 -17.90
CA ASP A 137 13.24 -8.12 -18.96
C ASP A 137 11.97 -8.95 -19.20
N ASN A 138 11.95 -10.20 -18.71
CA ASN A 138 10.84 -11.14 -18.84
C ASN A 138 10.11 -11.43 -17.52
N ASN A 139 10.64 -11.00 -16.36
CA ASN A 139 10.11 -11.40 -15.05
C ASN A 139 9.95 -10.17 -14.13
N PRO A 140 8.76 -9.54 -14.13
CA PRO A 140 8.46 -8.43 -13.23
C PRO A 140 8.62 -8.84 -11.75
N ALA A 141 9.51 -8.15 -11.05
CA ALA A 141 9.77 -8.37 -9.63
C ALA A 141 9.01 -7.35 -8.76
N SER A 142 8.94 -7.61 -7.46
CA SER A 142 8.33 -6.68 -6.50
C SER A 142 8.90 -5.27 -6.62
N ILE A 143 8.03 -4.26 -6.70
CA ILE A 143 8.42 -2.85 -6.69
C ILE A 143 8.80 -2.36 -5.30
N VAL A 144 8.36 -3.06 -4.24
CA VAL A 144 8.47 -2.62 -2.85
C VAL A 144 9.91 -2.30 -2.42
N PRO A 145 10.94 -3.12 -2.75
CA PRO A 145 12.32 -2.80 -2.39
C PRO A 145 12.85 -1.52 -3.05
N ASN A 146 12.28 -1.14 -4.19
CA ASN A 146 12.68 0.02 -4.99
C ASN A 146 11.70 1.20 -4.83
N MET A 147 10.76 1.12 -3.90
CA MET A 147 9.77 2.15 -3.61
C MET A 147 10.06 2.84 -2.28
N THR A 148 9.97 4.16 -2.27
CA THR A 148 9.99 4.97 -1.05
C THR A 148 8.72 5.78 -0.93
N ILE A 149 8.22 5.94 0.29
CA ILE A 149 6.99 6.66 0.61
C ILE A 149 7.35 7.87 1.46
N GLU A 150 6.83 9.03 1.10
CA GLU A 150 6.98 10.27 1.85
C GLU A 150 5.61 10.87 2.13
N PHE A 151 5.37 11.30 3.37
CA PHE A 151 4.22 12.14 3.69
C PHE A 151 4.60 13.60 3.53
N MET A 152 3.79 14.35 2.77
CA MET A 152 3.93 15.78 2.58
C MET A 152 2.84 16.53 3.37
N TYR A 153 3.17 17.73 3.86
CA TYR A 153 2.17 18.65 4.39
C TYR A 153 1.02 18.85 3.39
N GLY A 154 -0.21 18.82 3.90
CA GLY A 154 -1.44 18.86 3.10
C GLY A 154 -2.05 17.49 2.80
N ASP A 155 -1.80 16.48 3.65
CA ASP A 155 -2.39 15.13 3.57
C ASP A 155 -2.10 14.39 2.25
N GLN A 156 -0.86 14.48 1.78
CA GLN A 156 -0.42 13.84 0.54
C GLN A 156 0.65 12.79 0.79
N TYR A 157 0.56 11.67 0.07
CA TYR A 157 1.64 10.69 0.00
C TYR A 157 2.32 10.77 -1.36
N ASN A 158 3.64 10.87 -1.34
CA ASN A 158 4.47 10.70 -2.52
C ASN A 158 5.08 9.30 -2.52
N PHE A 159 4.91 8.60 -3.63
CA PHE A 159 5.58 7.36 -3.93
C PHE A 159 6.66 7.65 -4.97
N LYS A 160 7.91 7.33 -4.63
CA LYS A 160 9.06 7.46 -5.54
C LYS A 160 9.60 6.06 -5.82
N PHE A 161 10.07 5.88 -7.05
CA PHE A 161 10.56 4.60 -7.54
C PHE A 161 12.00 4.76 -8.01
N LYS A 162 12.77 3.68 -7.95
CA LYS A 162 14.16 3.61 -8.40
C LYS A 162 14.39 2.46 -9.37
N GLY A 163 15.38 2.62 -10.24
CA GLY A 163 15.74 1.62 -11.24
C GLY A 163 14.66 1.46 -12.31
N ARG A 164 14.78 0.44 -13.16
CA ARG A 164 13.82 0.20 -14.24
C ARG A 164 12.54 -0.38 -13.71
N VAL A 165 11.41 0.09 -14.24
CA VAL A 165 10.08 -0.37 -13.83
C VAL A 165 9.21 -0.68 -15.04
N PHE A 166 8.30 -1.64 -14.86
CA PHE A 166 7.14 -1.88 -15.70
C PHE A 166 5.96 -1.09 -15.14
N ILE A 167 5.27 -0.32 -15.99
CA ILE A 167 3.94 0.24 -15.70
C ILE A 167 2.92 -0.68 -16.36
N ASN A 168 1.85 -1.04 -15.64
CA ASN A 168 0.79 -1.95 -16.08
C ASN A 168 1.34 -3.33 -16.53
N PRO A 169 2.09 -4.04 -15.67
CA PRO A 169 2.72 -5.31 -16.02
C PRO A 169 1.68 -6.37 -16.45
N GLY A 170 1.89 -7.00 -17.59
CA GLY A 170 0.97 -7.97 -18.21
C GLY A 170 -0.28 -7.34 -18.85
N GLY A 171 -0.42 -6.01 -18.81
CA GLY A 171 -1.54 -5.28 -19.37
C GLY A 171 -1.34 -4.84 -20.83
N LYS A 172 -2.42 -4.36 -21.46
CA LYS A 172 -2.44 -3.92 -22.87
C LYS A 172 -1.47 -2.76 -23.17
N ASP A 173 -1.21 -1.91 -22.18
CA ASP A 173 -0.39 -0.70 -22.30
C ASP A 173 0.88 -0.79 -21.45
N GLU A 174 1.43 -2.01 -21.30
CA GLU A 174 2.67 -2.23 -20.55
C GLU A 174 3.80 -1.35 -21.10
N THR A 175 4.43 -0.57 -20.21
CA THR A 175 5.51 0.35 -20.59
C THR A 175 6.71 0.23 -19.65
N LYS A 176 7.92 0.19 -20.21
CA LYS A 176 9.18 0.20 -19.47
C LYS A 176 9.74 1.61 -19.36
N ILE A 177 9.99 2.10 -18.15
CA ILE A 177 10.66 3.40 -17.92
C ILE A 177 11.66 3.33 -16.76
N GLU A 178 12.49 4.37 -16.63
CA GLU A 178 13.28 4.60 -15.42
C GLU A 178 12.35 5.12 -14.31
N GLY A 179 12.35 4.45 -13.16
CA GLY A 179 11.47 4.70 -12.01
C GLY A 179 11.63 6.11 -11.44
N GLU A 180 12.80 6.73 -11.57
CA GLU A 180 13.06 8.09 -11.12
C GLU A 180 12.26 9.14 -11.91
N LYS A 181 11.82 8.79 -13.13
CA LYS A 181 10.91 9.60 -13.95
C LYS A 181 9.46 9.45 -13.52
N LEU A 182 9.14 8.44 -12.72
CA LEU A 182 7.80 8.16 -12.24
C LEU A 182 7.59 8.73 -10.85
N LYS A 183 6.40 9.26 -10.60
CA LYS A 183 5.98 9.70 -9.27
C LYS A 183 4.53 9.29 -9.06
N GLY A 184 4.26 8.57 -7.97
CA GLY A 184 2.91 8.38 -7.48
C GLY A 184 2.56 9.50 -6.52
N ILE A 185 1.38 10.09 -6.65
CA ILE A 185 0.85 11.06 -5.69
C ILE A 185 -0.55 10.62 -5.26
N TYR A 186 -0.72 10.43 -3.96
CA TYR A 186 -2.04 10.40 -3.34
C TYR A 186 -2.42 11.79 -2.86
N ILE A 187 -3.62 12.24 -3.22
CA ILE A 187 -4.23 13.46 -2.69
C ILE A 187 -5.54 13.08 -2.00
N ARG A 188 -5.66 13.35 -0.70
CA ARG A 188 -6.80 12.93 0.14
C ARG A 188 -8.16 13.35 -0.43
N ASP A 189 -8.27 14.55 -0.99
CA ASP A 189 -9.52 15.05 -1.59
C ASP A 189 -9.96 14.21 -2.80
N THR A 190 -9.01 13.66 -3.53
CA THR A 190 -9.28 12.85 -4.73
C THR A 190 -9.42 11.36 -4.42
N ARG A 191 -8.99 10.92 -3.23
CA ARG A 191 -8.98 9.52 -2.78
C ARG A 191 -8.43 8.54 -3.81
N LYS A 192 -7.41 8.96 -4.55
CA LYS A 192 -6.74 8.14 -5.57
C LYS A 192 -5.25 8.42 -5.58
N ILE A 193 -4.49 7.39 -5.92
CA ILE A 193 -3.10 7.54 -6.33
C ILE A 193 -3.08 7.84 -7.83
N SER A 194 -2.38 8.90 -8.22
CA SER A 194 -2.13 9.24 -9.62
C SER A 194 -0.65 9.03 -9.94
N LEU A 195 -0.38 8.28 -11.01
CA LEU A 195 0.97 8.13 -11.55
C LEU A 195 1.26 9.24 -12.55
N MET A 196 2.37 9.94 -12.36
CA MET A 196 2.83 11.01 -13.23
C MET A 196 4.22 10.70 -13.75
N ILE A 197 4.40 10.81 -15.05
CA ILE A 197 5.70 10.74 -15.71
C ILE A 197 6.23 12.16 -15.83
N LYS A 198 7.40 12.42 -15.25
CA LYS A 198 8.07 13.72 -15.37
C LYS A 198 8.47 13.95 -16.83
N SER A 199 8.01 15.03 -17.42
CA SER A 199 8.55 15.52 -18.70
C SER A 199 10.01 15.92 -18.50
N LYS A 200 10.85 15.63 -19.50
CA LYS A 200 12.25 16.06 -19.54
C LYS A 200 12.37 17.58 -19.49
#